data_AF-A0A8G2F8Q6-F1
#
_entry.id   AF-A0A8G2F8Q6-F1
#
_cell.length_a   1.000
_cell.length_b   1.000
_cell.length_c   1.000
_cell.angle_alpha   90.00
_cell.angle_beta   90.00
_cell.angle_gamma   90.00
#
_symmetry.space_group_name_H-M   'P 1'
#
loop_
_entity.id
_entity.type
_entity.pdbx_description
1 polymer ?
#
loop_
_entity_poly.entity_id
_entity_poly.type
_entity_poly.pdbx_seq_one_letter_code
_entity_poly.pdbx_strand_id
1 'polypeptide(L)' 'MPHPSANSSWFTFDTPAHSDLRVYAFSGTEEVHKPYEFEIELVHDSACLDFAELLGRPACLG' A
#
# COMPACT_ATOMS: atom_id res chain seq x y z
N MET A 1 -3.33 -14.61 14.18
CA MET A 1 -3.67 -14.61 12.74
C MET A 1 -2.70 -15.52 12.02
N PRO A 2 -3.12 -16.30 11.00
CA PRO A 2 -2.20 -17.10 10.21
C PRO A 2 -1.17 -16.18 9.54
N HIS A 3 0.10 -16.57 9.57
CA HIS A 3 1.15 -15.86 8.85
C HIS A 3 1.01 -16.20 7.35
N PRO A 4 0.83 -15.21 6.46
CA PRO A 4 0.82 -15.45 5.03
C PRO A 4 2.18 -16.02 4.62
N SER A 5 2.20 -16.76 3.52
CA SER A 5 3.46 -17.24 2.99
C SER A 5 4.38 -16.07 2.66
N ALA A 6 5.70 -16.28 2.59
CA ALA A 6 6.66 -15.21 2.25
C ALA A 6 6.33 -14.50 0.92
N ASN A 7 5.57 -15.17 0.03
CA ASN A 7 5.17 -14.65 -1.27
C ASN A 7 3.74 -14.10 -1.29
N SER A 8 3.12 -13.90 -0.12
CA SER A 8 1.75 -13.44 -0.01
C SER A 8 1.70 -12.20 0.88
N SER A 9 1.13 -11.12 0.35
CA SER A 9 0.93 -9.89 1.13
C SER A 9 -0.09 -10.13 2.24
N TRP A 10 0.12 -9.47 3.40
CA TRP A 10 -0.86 -9.43 4.47
C TRP A 10 -2.07 -8.56 4.13
N PHE A 11 -1.86 -7.56 3.26
CA PHE A 11 -2.84 -6.59 2.83
C PHE A 11 -2.72 -6.33 1.32
N THR A 12 -3.81 -5.94 0.67
CA THR A 12 -3.79 -5.43 -0.71
C THR A 12 -3.71 -3.91 -0.73
N PHE A 13 -3.22 -3.34 -1.82
CA PHE A 13 -3.21 -1.89 -2.05
C PHE A 13 -4.14 -1.56 -3.22
N ASP A 14 -5.35 -1.12 -2.90
CA ASP A 14 -6.37 -0.81 -3.89
C ASP A 14 -6.30 0.67 -4.26
N THR A 15 -6.00 0.93 -5.53
CA THR A 15 -5.94 2.27 -6.11
C THR A 15 -6.60 2.27 -7.50
N PRO A 16 -7.26 3.36 -7.91
CA PRO A 16 -7.86 3.46 -9.25
C PRO A 16 -6.87 3.36 -10.41
N ALA A 17 -5.59 3.63 -10.17
CA ALA A 17 -4.58 3.77 -11.23
C ALA A 17 -3.76 2.49 -11.50
N HIS A 18 -3.49 1.68 -10.49
CA HIS A 18 -2.53 0.56 -10.58
C HIS A 18 -2.97 -0.63 -9.73
N SER A 19 -3.67 -1.59 -10.33
CA SER A 19 -4.18 -2.79 -9.64
C SER A 19 -3.11 -3.79 -9.21
N ASP A 20 -1.90 -3.66 -9.75
CA ASP A 20 -0.89 -4.72 -9.69
C ASP A 20 0.18 -4.45 -8.63
N LEU A 21 0.09 -3.31 -7.93
CA LEU A 21 0.96 -2.96 -6.80
C LEU A 21 0.67 -3.90 -5.62
N ARG A 22 1.74 -4.47 -5.04
CA ARG A 22 1.66 -5.35 -3.88
C ARG A 22 2.34 -4.71 -2.68
N VAL A 23 1.75 -4.87 -1.50
CA VAL A 23 2.32 -4.36 -0.24
C VAL A 23 3.44 -5.29 0.20
N TYR A 24 4.64 -4.74 0.37
CA TYR A 24 5.80 -5.40 0.95
C TYR A 24 5.89 -5.12 2.45
N ALA A 25 5.77 -3.84 2.84
CA ALA A 25 5.77 -3.42 4.23
C ALA A 25 4.75 -2.31 4.48
N PHE A 26 4.27 -2.24 5.71
CA PHE A 26 3.34 -1.22 6.19
C PHE A 26 3.75 -0.81 7.59
N SER A 27 3.88 0.48 7.81
CA SER A 27 4.15 1.04 9.13
C SER A 27 3.48 2.41 9.28
N GLY A 28 3.40 2.92 10.51
CA GLY A 28 2.86 4.25 10.74
C GLY A 28 2.30 4.42 12.14
N THR A 29 1.63 5.56 12.34
CA THR A 29 1.08 5.94 13.64
C THR A 29 -0.35 6.45 13.49
N GLU A 30 -1.19 6.02 14.44
CA GLU A 30 -2.55 6.52 14.60
C GLU A 30 -2.74 6.90 16.07
N GLU A 31 -3.14 8.15 16.30
CA GLU A 31 -3.37 8.70 17.64
C GLU A 31 -4.69 9.46 17.68
N VAL A 32 -5.36 9.41 18.84
CA VAL A 32 -6.64 10.11 19.01
C VAL A 32 -6.46 11.62 18.83
N HIS A 33 -7.35 12.25 18.07
CA HIS A 33 -7.32 13.68 17.73
C HIS A 33 -6.11 14.15 16.91
N LYS A 34 -5.38 13.23 16.27
CA LYS A 34 -4.35 13.56 15.28
C LYS A 34 -4.67 12.88 13.94
N PRO A 35 -4.24 13.46 12.81
CA PRO A 35 -4.24 12.75 11.54
C PRO A 35 -3.37 11.49 11.64
N TYR A 36 -3.82 10.41 11.00
CA TYR A 36 -2.98 9.24 10.82
C TYR A 36 -1.89 9.52 9.78
N GLU A 37 -0.77 8.83 9.92
CA GLU A 37 0.31 8.83 8.93
C GLU A 37 0.83 7.41 8.76
N PHE A 38 0.85 6.94 7.51
CA PHE A 38 1.26 5.60 7.16
C PHE A 38 2.33 5.64 6.06
N GLU A 39 3.39 4.86 6.24
CA GLU A 39 4.39 4.55 5.23
C GLU A 39 4.11 3.16 4.67
N ILE A 40 4.03 3.09 3.34
CA ILE A 40 3.70 1.86 2.61
C ILE A 40 4.81 1.60 1.61
N GLU A 41 5.48 0.46 1.76
CA GLU A 41 6.45 -0.02 0.77
C GLU A 41 5.72 -0.90 -0.24
N LEU A 42 5.71 -0.46 -1.50
CA LEU A 42 5.03 -1.13 -2.60
C LEU A 42 6.03 -1.75 -3.56
N VAL A 43 5.70 -2.93 -4.08
CA VAL A 43 6.46 -3.61 -5.12
C VAL A 43 5.60 -3.84 -6.35
N HIS A 44 6.25 -3.80 -7.52
CA HIS A 44 5.61 -4.03 -8.80
C HIS A 44 6.63 -4.65 -9.77
N ASP A 45 6.14 -5.46 -10.70
CA ASP A 45 7.02 -6.20 -11.62
C ASP A 45 7.55 -5.31 -12.78
N SER A 46 6.84 -4.23 -13.11
CA SER A 46 7.30 -3.21 -14.06
C SER A 46 8.12 -2.12 -13.40
N ALA A 47 9.27 -1.78 -14.00
CA ALA A 47 10.09 -0.64 -13.62
C ALA A 47 9.57 0.71 -14.16
N CYS A 48 8.53 0.70 -15.02
CA CYS A 48 7.97 1.89 -15.65
C CYS A 48 6.59 2.22 -15.08
N LEU A 49 6.55 2.55 -13.79
CA LEU A 49 5.35 3.02 -13.11
C LEU A 49 5.28 4.54 -13.15
N ASP A 50 4.14 5.08 -13.57
CA ASP A 50 3.83 6.49 -13.41
C ASP A 50 3.09 6.71 -12.07
N PHE A 51 3.76 7.40 -11.14
CA PHE A 51 3.21 7.72 -9.83
C PHE A 51 2.32 8.97 -9.83
N ALA A 52 2.29 9.75 -10.92
CA ALA A 52 1.48 10.96 -11.00
C ALA A 52 -0.02 10.65 -10.79
N GLU A 53 -0.48 9.50 -11.27
CA GLU A 53 -1.87 9.05 -11.12
C GLU A 53 -2.19 8.56 -9.69
N LEU A 54 -1.18 8.29 -8.86
CA LEU A 54 -1.35 7.88 -7.46
C LEU A 54 -1.48 9.09 -6.52
N LEU A 55 -0.77 10.19 -6.84
CA LEU A 55 -0.65 11.33 -5.95
C LEU A 55 -1.98 12.08 -5.77
N GLY A 56 -2.35 12.32 -4.52
CA GLY A 56 -3.59 13.02 -4.17
C GLY A 56 -4.86 12.24 -4.52
N ARG A 57 -4.76 10.96 -4.85
CA ARG A 57 -5.89 10.04 -4.97
C ARG A 57 -6.01 9.22 -3.68
N PRO A 58 -7.24 8.83 -3.28
CA PRO A 58 -7.41 7.89 -2.19
C PRO A 58 -6.81 6.53 -2.57
N ALA A 59 -6.19 5.88 -1.59
CA ALA A 59 -5.76 4.49 -1.66
C ALA A 59 -6.29 3.75 -0.44
N CYS A 60 -6.70 2.51 -0.64
CA CYS A 60 -7.27 1.67 0.40
C CYS A 60 -6.34 0.48 0.67
N LEU A 61 -6.20 0.12 1.95
CA LEU A 61 -5.55 -1.12 2.37
C LEU A 61 -6.64 -2.13 2.74
N GLY A 62 -6.60 -3.30 2.11
CA GLY A 62 -7.60 -4.37 2.22
C GLY A 62 -7.06 -5.67 2.79
#